data_AF-A0A2E9N8R5-F1
#
_entry.id   AF-A0A2E9N8R5-F1
#
_cell.length_a   1.000
_cell.length_b   1.000
_cell.length_c   1.000
_cell.angle_alpha   90.00
_cell.angle_beta   90.00
_cell.angle_gamma   90.00
#
_symmetry.space_group_name_H-M   'P 1'
#
loop_
_entity.id
_entity.type
_entity.pdbx_description
1 polymer ?
#
loop_
_entity_poly.entity_id
_entity_poly.type
_entity_poly.pdbx_seq_one_letter_code
_entity_poly.pdbx_strand_id
1 'polypeptide(L)'
;MAGTPDSHDLDKLTRWHEGLSSATGKGFPICALFLASGEDIRAHDIFRIYRIAFEKLDAGFHDLVIFGQHGMSTTCAALIPGLGLTNLQTPALVLITSLETGLVFHTTGLPGGALREGQSEEDGRGVPWRAGLDAIRRGLDEVSEISLDGVDGLEKTVVQGETLAEKVGRVKNQVEAG
;
A
#
# COMPACT_ATOMS: atom_id res chain seq x y z
N MET A 1 -3.23 -16.22 -23.06
CA MET A 1 -3.91 -16.82 -21.91
C MET A 1 -3.80 -15.84 -20.76
N ALA A 2 -4.92 -15.33 -20.24
CA ALA A 2 -4.88 -14.46 -19.06
C ALA A 2 -4.52 -15.32 -17.84
N GLY A 3 -3.50 -14.90 -17.07
CA GLY A 3 -3.13 -15.58 -15.83
C GLY A 3 -4.28 -15.58 -14.83
N THR A 4 -4.27 -16.51 -13.88
CA THR A 4 -5.21 -16.48 -12.76
C THR A 4 -4.90 -15.26 -11.88
N PRO A 5 -5.85 -14.80 -11.03
CA PRO A 5 -5.59 -13.72 -10.08
C PRO A 5 -4.35 -14.00 -9.21
N ASP A 6 -4.12 -15.27 -8.86
CA ASP A 6 -2.95 -15.71 -8.12
C ASP A 6 -1.65 -15.52 -8.89
N SER A 7 -1.57 -15.92 -10.17
CA SER A 7 -0.33 -15.77 -10.92
C SER A 7 0.00 -14.30 -11.16
N HIS A 8 -1.03 -13.48 -11.42
CA HIS A 8 -0.84 -12.03 -11.60
C HIS A 8 -0.33 -11.36 -10.33
N ASP A 9 -0.92 -11.67 -9.17
CA ASP A 9 -0.50 -11.08 -7.91
C ASP A 9 0.84 -11.66 -7.42
N LEU A 10 1.17 -12.92 -7.69
CA LEU A 10 2.48 -13.48 -7.39
C LEU A 10 3.59 -12.83 -8.23
N ASP A 11 3.37 -12.61 -9.53
CA ASP A 11 4.30 -11.88 -10.39
C ASP A 11 4.53 -10.46 -9.85
N LYS A 12 3.45 -9.80 -9.41
CA LYS A 12 3.52 -8.47 -8.80
C LYS A 12 4.29 -8.48 -7.47
N LEU A 13 4.05 -9.47 -6.62
CA LEU A 13 4.76 -9.66 -5.36
C LEU A 13 6.26 -9.86 -5.59
N THR A 14 6.62 -10.66 -6.59
CA THR A 14 8.00 -10.91 -6.99
C THR A 14 8.67 -9.62 -7.43
N ARG A 15 8.04 -8.86 -8.33
CA ARG A 15 8.55 -7.56 -8.79
C ARG A 15 8.65 -6.54 -7.66
N TRP A 16 7.71 -6.57 -6.71
CA TRP A 16 7.74 -5.69 -5.55
C TRP A 16 8.94 -6.01 -4.65
N HIS A 17 9.14 -7.29 -4.33
CA HIS A 17 10.30 -7.76 -3.57
C HIS A 17 11.64 -7.37 -4.23
N GLU A 18 11.76 -7.58 -5.54
CA GLU A 18 12.96 -7.22 -6.31
C GLU A 18 13.21 -5.71 -6.29
N GLY A 19 12.16 -4.89 -6.47
CA GLY A 19 12.25 -3.44 -6.41
C GLY A 19 12.68 -2.93 -5.04
N LEU A 20 12.09 -3.47 -3.96
CA LEU A 20 12.48 -3.16 -2.58
C LEU A 20 13.92 -3.56 -2.28
N SER A 21 14.36 -4.72 -2.77
CA SER A 21 15.73 -5.22 -2.55
C SER A 21 16.79 -4.44 -3.34
N SER A 22 16.39 -3.83 -4.46
CA SER A 22 17.30 -3.06 -5.34
C SER A 22 17.34 -1.57 -5.00
N ALA A 23 16.41 -1.08 -4.18
CA ALA A 23 16.35 0.31 -3.76
C ALA A 23 17.53 0.64 -2.83
N THR A 24 18.47 1.47 -3.28
CA THR A 24 19.67 1.84 -2.52
C THR A 24 19.50 3.18 -1.81
N GLY A 25 18.94 3.16 -0.58
CA GLY A 25 19.08 4.21 0.46
C GLY A 25 18.63 5.66 0.17
N LYS A 26 18.29 6.00 -1.08
CA LYS A 26 17.76 7.29 -1.54
C LYS A 26 16.42 7.14 -2.26
N GLY A 27 15.73 6.03 -2.00
CA GLY A 27 14.40 5.76 -2.55
C GLY A 27 13.35 6.70 -1.97
N PHE A 28 12.18 6.71 -2.59
CA PHE A 28 11.03 7.42 -2.08
C PHE A 28 10.70 6.94 -0.64
N PRO A 29 10.41 7.84 0.31
CA PRO A 29 10.42 7.52 1.75
C PRO A 29 9.22 6.69 2.23
N ILE A 30 8.19 6.51 1.39
CA ILE A 30 6.94 5.85 1.77
C ILE A 30 6.53 4.82 0.72
N CYS A 31 6.31 3.58 1.14
CA CYS A 31 5.66 2.58 0.31
C CYS A 31 4.16 2.54 0.62
N ALA A 32 3.32 2.74 -0.38
CA ALA A 32 1.88 2.63 -0.29
C ALA A 32 1.41 1.28 -0.86
N LEU A 33 0.73 0.50 -0.02
CA LEU A 33 0.13 -0.79 -0.36
C LEU A 33 -1.40 -0.66 -0.30
N PHE A 34 -2.05 -0.98 -1.42
CA PHE A 34 -3.50 -1.11 -1.52
C PHE A 34 -3.88 -2.59 -1.54
N LEU A 35 -4.86 -2.95 -0.73
CA LEU A 35 -5.47 -4.28 -0.71
C LEU A 35 -6.94 -4.10 -1.05
N ALA A 36 -7.37 -4.55 -2.23
CA ALA A 36 -8.74 -4.33 -2.71
C ALA A 36 -9.17 -5.46 -3.64
N SER A 37 -10.45 -5.82 -3.63
CA SER A 37 -11.00 -6.77 -4.59
C SER A 37 -11.25 -6.11 -5.96
N GLY A 38 -11.55 -6.90 -6.98
CA GLY A 38 -11.94 -6.38 -8.30
C GLY A 38 -13.26 -5.58 -8.28
N GLU A 39 -14.09 -5.76 -7.26
CA GLU A 39 -15.40 -5.07 -7.13
C GLU A 39 -15.27 -3.71 -6.42
N ASP A 40 -14.13 -3.44 -5.78
CA ASP A 40 -13.87 -2.22 -5.01
C ASP A 40 -13.45 -1.04 -5.90
N ILE A 41 -14.28 -0.70 -6.89
CA ILE A 41 -14.00 0.35 -7.89
C ILE A 41 -13.48 1.64 -7.24
N ARG A 42 -14.09 2.05 -6.12
CA ARG A 42 -13.66 3.25 -5.38
C ARG A 42 -12.22 3.16 -4.86
N ALA A 43 -11.82 2.02 -4.31
CA ALA A 43 -10.43 1.80 -3.88
C ALA A 43 -9.45 1.84 -5.07
N HIS A 44 -9.86 1.34 -6.25
CA HIS A 44 -9.07 1.42 -7.48
C HIS A 44 -8.95 2.87 -7.99
N ASP A 45 -10.00 3.67 -7.87
CA ASP A 45 -9.97 5.09 -8.20
C ASP A 45 -9.03 5.87 -7.27
N ILE A 46 -9.08 5.59 -5.96
CA ILE A 46 -8.15 6.17 -4.99
C ILE A 46 -6.70 5.75 -5.30
N PHE A 47 -6.47 4.48 -5.66
CA PHE A 47 -5.16 4.01 -6.11
C PHE A 47 -4.66 4.82 -7.33
N ARG A 48 -5.52 5.12 -8.30
CA ARG A 48 -5.15 5.96 -9.46
C ARG A 48 -4.77 7.38 -9.04
N ILE A 49 -5.45 7.96 -8.06
CA ILE A 49 -5.11 9.27 -7.48
C ILE A 49 -3.72 9.22 -6.83
N TYR A 50 -3.45 8.19 -6.02
CA TYR A 50 -2.12 7.95 -5.44
C TYR A 50 -1.06 7.80 -6.51
N ARG A 51 -1.32 7.01 -7.55
CA ARG A 51 -0.39 6.78 -8.66
C ARG A 51 0.01 8.08 -9.35
N ILE A 52 -0.97 8.92 -9.71
CA ILE A 52 -0.68 10.23 -10.32
C ILE A 52 0.14 11.12 -9.39
N ALA A 53 -0.10 11.05 -8.07
CA ALA A 53 0.66 11.82 -7.10
C ALA A 53 2.10 11.31 -6.95
N PHE A 54 2.28 10.00 -6.82
CA PHE A 54 3.56 9.32 -6.65
C PHE A 54 4.44 9.50 -7.89
N GLU A 55 3.89 9.38 -9.09
CA GLU A 55 4.59 9.66 -10.35
C GLU A 55 5.12 11.11 -10.41
N LYS A 56 4.35 12.09 -9.91
CA LYS A 56 4.80 13.50 -9.85
C LYS A 56 5.90 13.73 -8.83
N LEU A 57 6.02 12.84 -7.85
CA LEU A 57 7.01 12.91 -6.78
C LEU A 57 8.21 11.97 -7.05
N ASP A 58 8.35 11.50 -8.29
CA ASP A 58 9.44 10.62 -8.76
C ASP A 58 9.50 9.27 -8.03
N ALA A 59 8.35 8.77 -7.54
CA ALA A 59 8.24 7.46 -6.92
C ALA A 59 8.25 6.34 -7.98
N GLY A 60 8.93 5.24 -7.67
CA GLY A 60 8.99 4.03 -8.48
C GLY A 60 7.83 3.07 -8.24
N PHE A 61 7.81 1.99 -9.02
CA PHE A 61 6.80 0.93 -8.87
C PHE A 61 6.76 0.32 -7.45
N HIS A 62 7.92 0.14 -6.81
CA HIS A 62 7.99 -0.49 -5.49
C HIS A 62 7.46 0.41 -4.36
N ASP A 63 7.23 1.69 -4.64
CA ASP A 63 6.70 2.67 -3.71
C ASP A 63 5.16 2.71 -3.73
N LEU A 64 4.52 2.13 -4.75
CA LEU A 64 3.06 2.07 -4.84
C LEU A 64 2.59 0.79 -5.52
N VAL A 65 1.95 -0.08 -4.75
CA VAL A 65 1.43 -1.38 -5.22
C VAL A 65 -0.02 -1.59 -4.80
N ILE A 66 -0.76 -2.35 -5.60
CA ILE A 66 -2.14 -2.78 -5.31
C ILE A 66 -2.24 -4.28 -5.51
N PHE A 67 -2.90 -5.02 -4.62
CA PHE A 67 -3.16 -6.47 -4.75
C PHE A 67 -4.66 -6.76 -4.66
N GLY A 68 -5.09 -7.88 -5.27
CA GLY A 68 -6.50 -8.31 -5.32
C GLY A 68 -7.32 -7.73 -6.47
N GLN A 69 -6.71 -6.95 -7.37
CA GLN A 69 -7.38 -6.22 -8.44
C GLN A 69 -8.18 -7.11 -9.42
N HIS A 70 -7.88 -8.41 -9.47
CA HIS A 70 -8.54 -9.40 -10.33
C HIS A 70 -9.34 -10.45 -9.55
N GLY A 71 -9.52 -10.25 -8.24
CA GLY A 71 -10.13 -11.22 -7.32
C GLY A 71 -9.22 -11.50 -6.12
N MET A 72 -9.79 -12.03 -5.04
CA MET A 72 -9.03 -12.37 -3.83
C MET A 72 -8.03 -13.47 -4.15
N SER A 73 -6.74 -13.12 -4.17
CA SER A 73 -5.63 -14.03 -4.42
C SER A 73 -5.05 -14.58 -3.10
N THR A 74 -4.43 -15.75 -3.16
CA THR A 74 -3.63 -16.31 -2.05
C THR A 74 -2.54 -15.34 -1.61
N THR A 75 -1.97 -14.59 -2.55
CA THR A 75 -1.01 -13.51 -2.30
C THR A 75 -1.62 -12.40 -1.43
N CYS A 76 -2.81 -11.89 -1.80
CA CYS A 76 -3.49 -10.85 -1.02
C CYS A 76 -3.80 -11.33 0.41
N ALA A 77 -4.28 -12.57 0.54
CA ALA A 77 -4.57 -13.19 1.84
C ALA A 77 -3.31 -13.40 2.71
N ALA A 78 -2.16 -13.69 2.09
CA ALA A 78 -0.89 -13.89 2.81
C ALA A 78 -0.21 -12.59 3.24
N LEU A 79 -0.42 -11.48 2.51
CA LEU A 79 0.18 -10.18 2.81
C LEU A 79 -0.26 -9.62 4.17
N ILE A 80 -1.55 -9.72 4.50
CA ILE A 80 -2.09 -9.19 5.75
C ILE A 80 -1.39 -9.81 6.99
N PRO A 81 -1.43 -11.14 7.22
CA PRO A 81 -0.72 -11.75 8.33
C PRO A 81 0.81 -11.66 8.17
N GLY A 82 1.34 -11.73 6.95
CA GLY A 82 2.77 -11.68 6.68
C GLY A 82 3.45 -10.36 7.03
N LEU A 83 2.70 -9.26 6.95
CA LEU A 83 3.13 -7.94 7.42
C LEU A 83 2.80 -7.67 8.89
N GLY A 84 2.12 -8.59 9.58
CA GLY A 84 1.67 -8.42 10.95
C GLY A 84 0.43 -7.55 11.11
N LEU A 85 -0.36 -7.37 10.05
CA LEU A 85 -1.55 -6.51 9.99
C LEU A 85 -2.84 -7.29 10.29
N THR A 86 -2.83 -8.20 11.26
CA THR A 86 -3.88 -9.25 11.45
C THR A 86 -5.31 -8.74 11.65
N ASN A 87 -5.51 -7.47 12.00
CA ASN A 87 -6.84 -6.87 12.18
C ASN A 87 -7.33 -6.07 10.95
N LEU A 88 -6.51 -5.91 9.92
CA LEU A 88 -6.82 -5.09 8.76
C LEU A 88 -7.93 -5.72 7.91
N GLN A 89 -8.99 -4.95 7.65
CA GLN A 89 -10.11 -5.35 6.79
C GLN A 89 -9.93 -4.75 5.39
N THR A 90 -10.26 -5.51 4.35
CA THR A 90 -10.22 -5.03 2.95
C THR A 90 -11.58 -4.45 2.52
N PRO A 91 -11.61 -3.43 1.64
CA PRO A 91 -10.46 -2.79 1.02
C PRO A 91 -9.72 -1.84 1.99
N ALA A 92 -8.40 -1.77 1.86
CA ALA A 92 -7.54 -1.01 2.77
C ALA A 92 -6.36 -0.33 2.07
N LEU A 93 -5.90 0.74 2.70
CA LEU A 93 -4.65 1.43 2.42
C LEU A 93 -3.69 1.20 3.58
N VAL A 94 -2.46 0.86 3.26
CA VAL A 94 -1.34 0.74 4.18
C VAL A 94 -0.23 1.67 3.69
N LEU A 95 0.16 2.66 4.49
CA LEU A 95 1.31 3.52 4.25
C LEU A 95 2.46 3.03 5.13
N ILE A 96 3.59 2.70 4.50
CA ILE A 96 4.71 2.01 5.14
C ILE A 96 5.92 2.93 5.11
N THR A 97 6.43 3.25 6.29
CA THR A 97 7.68 4.00 6.46
C THR A 97 8.75 3.04 6.99
N SER A 98 9.90 3.02 6.34
CA SER A 98 11.07 2.25 6.80
C SER A 98 11.94 3.14 7.69
N LEU A 99 12.20 2.68 8.91
CA LEU A 99 13.08 3.32 9.88
C LEU A 99 14.29 2.41 10.16
N GLU A 100 15.36 2.97 10.72
CA GLU A 100 16.53 2.17 11.12
C GLU A 100 16.18 1.04 12.09
N THR A 101 15.16 1.24 12.93
CA THR A 101 14.76 0.29 13.98
C THR A 101 13.62 -0.65 13.57
N GLY A 102 13.08 -0.52 12.36
CA GLY A 102 11.97 -1.35 11.88
C GLY A 102 11.03 -0.63 10.93
N LEU A 103 9.77 -1.06 10.92
CA LEU A 103 8.71 -0.55 10.03
C LEU A 103 7.62 0.12 10.84
N VAL A 104 7.10 1.21 10.28
CA VAL A 104 5.86 1.84 10.75
C VAL A 104 4.81 1.69 9.66
N PHE A 105 3.68 1.12 10.05
CA PHE A 105 2.49 0.98 9.22
C PHE A 105 1.43 1.96 9.70
N HIS A 106 0.92 2.78 8.79
CA HIS A 106 -0.27 3.59 9.01
C HIS A 106 -1.38 3.05 8.11
N THR A 107 -2.44 2.54 8.73
CA THR A 107 -3.51 1.83 8.01
C THR A 107 -4.84 2.54 8.10
N THR A 108 -5.64 2.48 7.04
CA THR A 108 -7.06 2.87 7.05
C THR A 108 -7.87 1.95 6.15
N GLY A 109 -9.14 1.76 6.52
CA GLY A 109 -10.12 1.22 5.59
C GLY A 109 -10.32 2.15 4.39
N LEU A 110 -10.61 1.56 3.24
CA LEU A 110 -11.01 2.26 2.02
C LEU A 110 -12.51 2.02 1.76
N PRO A 111 -13.15 2.89 0.98
CA PRO A 111 -14.49 2.61 0.50
C PRO A 111 -14.50 1.42 -0.46
N GLY A 112 -15.42 0.48 -0.23
CA GLY A 112 -15.71 -0.62 -1.15
C GLY A 112 -16.76 -0.28 -2.21
N GLY A 113 -16.89 -1.18 -3.18
CA GLY A 113 -17.89 -1.10 -4.26
C GLY A 113 -17.68 0.07 -5.23
N ALA A 114 -18.77 0.48 -5.89
CA ALA A 114 -18.81 1.56 -6.87
C ALA A 114 -19.67 2.73 -6.39
N LEU A 115 -19.32 3.95 -6.81
CA LEU A 115 -20.21 5.11 -6.66
C LEU A 115 -21.44 4.95 -7.54
N ARG A 116 -22.60 5.43 -7.07
CA ARG A 116 -23.78 5.54 -7.93
C ARG A 116 -23.56 6.66 -8.94
N GLU A 117 -24.23 6.57 -10.08
CA GLU A 117 -24.18 7.61 -11.11
C GLU A 117 -24.51 8.99 -10.51
N GLY A 118 -23.66 9.98 -10.79
CA GLY A 118 -23.79 11.34 -10.26
C GLY A 118 -23.23 11.56 -8.85
N GLN A 119 -22.71 10.54 -8.17
CA GLN A 119 -21.95 10.72 -6.93
C GLN A 119 -20.48 10.99 -7.21
N SER A 120 -19.88 11.89 -6.44
CA SER A 120 -18.44 12.10 -6.42
C SER A 120 -17.83 11.38 -5.22
N GLU A 121 -16.56 11.00 -5.35
CA GLU A 121 -15.81 10.42 -4.25
C GLU A 121 -15.70 11.41 -3.11
N GLU A 122 -15.78 10.91 -1.87
CA GLU A 122 -15.57 11.74 -0.70
C GLU A 122 -14.05 11.90 -0.52
N ASP A 123 -13.51 13.05 -0.89
CA ASP A 123 -12.09 13.38 -0.79
C ASP A 123 -11.83 14.63 0.07
N GLY A 124 -12.75 14.92 1.00
CA GLY A 124 -12.58 15.99 1.97
C GLY A 124 -11.36 15.80 2.87
N ARG A 125 -10.87 16.89 3.47
CA ARG A 125 -9.68 16.86 4.36
C ARG A 125 -9.80 15.94 5.58
N GLY A 126 -11.01 15.55 5.97
CA GLY A 126 -11.26 14.61 7.07
C GLY A 126 -11.23 13.13 6.65
N VAL A 127 -11.05 12.84 5.36
CA VAL A 127 -11.02 11.47 4.86
C VAL A 127 -9.60 10.90 4.99
N PRO A 128 -9.39 9.78 5.71
CA PRO A 128 -8.05 9.36 6.10
C PRO A 128 -7.09 9.10 4.94
N TRP A 129 -7.57 8.45 3.86
CA TRP A 129 -6.74 8.20 2.68
C TRP A 129 -6.27 9.50 2.01
N ARG A 130 -7.09 10.55 2.06
CA ARG A 130 -6.75 11.84 1.46
C ARG A 130 -5.83 12.65 2.37
N ALA A 131 -6.11 12.67 3.67
CA ALA A 131 -5.27 13.30 4.67
C ALA A 131 -3.85 12.72 4.67
N GLY A 132 -3.73 11.38 4.55
CA GLY A 132 -2.45 10.70 4.36
C GLY A 132 -1.71 11.19 3.11
N LEU A 133 -2.37 11.21 1.95
CA LEU A 133 -1.75 11.69 0.70
C LEU A 133 -1.27 13.14 0.79
N ASP A 134 -2.08 14.01 1.41
CA ASP A 134 -1.74 15.42 1.58
C ASP A 134 -0.58 15.61 2.58
N ALA A 135 -0.43 14.73 3.58
CA ALA A 135 0.74 14.71 4.46
C ALA A 135 2.02 14.29 3.70
N ILE A 136 1.95 13.25 2.85
CA ILE A 136 3.08 12.80 2.02
C ILE A 136 3.56 13.93 1.11
N ARG A 137 2.64 14.60 0.41
CA ARG A 137 2.97 15.71 -0.49
C ARG A 137 3.69 16.85 0.24
N ARG A 138 3.14 17.28 1.37
CA ARG A 138 3.75 18.36 2.17
C ARG A 138 5.13 17.99 2.70
N GLY A 139 5.30 16.78 3.23
CA GLY A 139 6.58 16.33 3.77
C GLY A 139 7.70 16.31 2.72
N LEU A 140 7.38 15.97 1.48
CA LEU A 140 8.34 15.98 0.37
C LEU A 140 8.68 17.38 -0.14
N ASP A 141 7.72 18.32 -0.10
CA ASP A 141 7.95 19.71 -0.47
C ASP A 141 8.80 20.46 0.57
N GLU A 142 8.72 20.08 1.86
CA GLU A 142 9.34 20.82 2.98
C GLU A 142 10.76 20.35 3.36
N VAL A 143 11.39 19.44 2.59
CA VAL A 143 12.71 18.83 2.89
C VAL A 143 12.80 18.37 4.36
N SER A 144 11.67 17.87 4.88
CA SER A 144 11.52 17.45 6.27
C SER A 144 11.20 15.96 6.32
N GLU A 145 11.41 15.34 7.47
CA GLU A 145 11.01 13.94 7.68
C GLU A 145 9.50 13.81 7.52
N ILE A 146 9.04 12.91 6.64
CA ILE A 146 7.60 12.70 6.47
C ILE A 146 7.08 11.97 7.70
N SER A 147 6.16 12.62 8.43
CA SER A 147 5.44 12.00 9.53
C SER A 147 3.96 11.89 9.21
N LEU A 148 3.44 10.68 9.35
CA LEU A 148 2.01 10.37 9.27
C LEU A 148 1.38 10.25 10.68
N ASP A 149 2.16 10.51 11.73
CA ASP A 149 1.68 10.44 13.10
C ASP A 149 0.67 11.56 13.38
N GLY A 150 -0.46 11.19 13.97
CA GLY A 150 -1.54 12.13 14.28
C GLY A 150 -2.41 12.52 13.10
N VAL A 151 -2.27 11.86 11.93
CA VAL A 151 -3.25 11.97 10.86
C VAL A 151 -4.53 11.23 11.27
N ASP A 152 -5.64 11.96 11.38
CA ASP A 152 -6.92 11.43 11.81
C ASP A 152 -7.37 10.23 10.94
N GLY A 153 -7.73 9.14 11.62
CA GLY A 153 -8.21 7.90 11.00
C GLY A 153 -7.12 6.99 10.41
N LEU A 154 -5.83 7.33 10.56
CA LEU A 154 -4.74 6.37 10.32
C LEU A 154 -4.37 5.65 11.62
N GLU A 155 -4.49 4.33 11.62
CA GLU A 155 -4.06 3.48 12.73
C GLU A 155 -2.57 3.15 12.60
N LYS A 156 -1.79 3.41 13.65
CA LYS A 156 -0.34 3.17 13.67
C LYS A 156 -0.02 1.79 14.26
N THR A 157 0.74 1.01 13.51
CA THR A 157 1.37 -0.23 13.98
C THR A 157 2.88 -0.15 13.77
N VAL A 158 3.67 -0.48 14.79
CA VAL A 158 5.13 -0.50 14.71
C VAL A 158 5.63 -1.93 14.81
N VAL A 159 6.49 -2.33 13.88
CA VAL A 159 7.09 -3.66 13.84
C VAL A 159 8.60 -3.52 13.82
N GLN A 160 9.29 -4.12 14.80
CA GLN A 160 10.74 -4.05 14.93
C GLN A 160 11.45 -5.18 14.17
N GLY A 161 12.72 -4.94 13.83
CA GLY A 161 13.71 -5.98 13.56
C GLY A 161 13.84 -6.45 12.11
N GLU A 162 12.92 -6.10 11.20
CA GLU A 162 13.02 -6.53 9.80
C GLU A 162 12.65 -5.41 8.84
N THR A 163 13.35 -5.38 7.72
CA THR A 163 13.06 -4.51 6.58
C THR A 163 11.79 -4.95 5.85
N LEU A 164 11.20 -4.03 5.09
CA LEU A 164 10.04 -4.35 4.26
C LEU A 164 10.38 -5.42 3.22
N ALA A 165 11.58 -5.35 2.61
CA ALA A 165 12.05 -6.33 1.65
C ALA A 165 12.08 -7.75 2.26
N GLU A 166 12.63 -7.91 3.46
CA GLU A 166 12.67 -9.22 4.15
C GLU A 166 11.27 -9.77 4.43
N LYS A 167 10.34 -8.92 4.91
CA LYS A 167 8.97 -9.35 5.15
C LYS A 167 8.26 -9.78 3.88
N VAL A 168 8.34 -8.97 2.83
CA VAL A 168 7.75 -9.27 1.51
C VAL A 168 8.38 -10.53 0.92
N GLY A 169 9.68 -10.72 1.05
CA GLY A 169 10.40 -11.92 0.61
C GLY A 169 9.93 -13.20 1.31
N ARG A 170 9.63 -13.15 2.61
CA ARG A 170 9.04 -14.30 3.31
C ARG A 170 7.62 -14.61 2.85
N VAL A 171 6.79 -13.59 2.66
CA VAL A 171 5.43 -13.78 2.11
C VAL A 171 5.53 -14.43 0.74
N LYS A 172 6.44 -13.95 -0.11
CA LYS A 172 6.71 -14.54 -1.42
C LYS A 172 7.07 -16.03 -1.32
N ASN A 173 8.06 -16.38 -0.50
CA ASN A 173 8.48 -17.76 -0.32
C ASN A 173 7.34 -18.66 0.21
N GLN A 174 6.49 -18.12 1.09
CA GLN A 174 5.33 -18.84 1.61
C GLN A 174 4.29 -19.11 0.52
N VAL A 175 3.99 -18.12 -0.32
CA VAL A 175 3.02 -18.26 -1.42
C VAL A 175 3.56 -19.20 -2.51
N GLU A 176 4.85 -19.17 -2.82
CA GLU A 176 5.47 -20.08 -3.79
C GLU A 176 5.53 -21.55 -3.31
N ALA A 177 5.52 -21.77 -1.99
CA ALA A 177 5.60 -23.10 -1.40
C ALA A 177 4.24 -23.76 -1.13
N GLY A 178 3.14 -23.00 -1.22
CA GLY A 178 1.76 -23.47 -1.00
C GLY A 178 1.08 -23.92 -2.29
#